data_AF-A0A821QZ21-F1
#
_entry.id   AF-A0A821QZ21-F1
#
_cell.length_a   1.000
_cell.length_b   1.000
_cell.length_c   1.000
_cell.angle_alpha   90.00
_cell.angle_beta   90.00
_cell.angle_gamma   90.00
#
_symmetry.space_group_name_H-M   'P 1'
#
loop_
_entity.id
_entity.type
_entity.pdbx_description
1 polymer ?
#
loop_
_entity_poly.entity_id
_entity_poly.type
_entity_poly.pdbx_seq_one_letter_code
_entity_poly.pdbx_strand_id
1 'polypeptide(L)'
;MINYRNLSVVYYKLNKYTDAFKMSEMARKTVVEYIPSNDNQLILLYNDLGEMYYINHKYDIALDNYKQALRIGLKILPADNDELIFVYKNIDQIYFMSKITNSTDHLLETNCFTSLTYSTIADIFNEMNNYGKALVYYQNAYHTEMRMTPPNLEHIKAYKNNMNTMKNKTSYFSRKKIIQLMYTIYEYLFNAG
;
A
#
# COMPACT_ATOMS: atom_id res chain seq x y z
N MET A 1 -1.64 -14.41 -27.68
CA MET A 1 -0.66 -13.90 -26.71
C MET A 1 -0.64 -14.85 -25.52
N ILE A 2 0.52 -15.42 -25.16
CA ILE A 2 0.62 -16.29 -23.99
C ILE A 2 0.40 -15.42 -22.74
N ASN A 3 -0.61 -15.75 -21.92
CA ASN A 3 -0.86 -15.05 -20.68
C ASN A 3 -0.01 -15.67 -19.56
N TYR A 4 1.22 -15.17 -19.41
CA TYR A 4 2.19 -15.66 -18.42
C TYR A 4 1.66 -15.55 -16.97
N ARG A 5 0.82 -14.56 -16.68
CA ARG A 5 0.18 -14.44 -15.37
C ARG A 5 -0.75 -15.62 -15.08
N ASN A 6 -1.63 -15.97 -16.03
CA ASN A 6 -2.52 -17.13 -15.86
C ASN A 6 -1.73 -18.43 -15.70
N LEU A 7 -0.62 -18.59 -16.44
CA LEU A 7 0.28 -19.73 -16.27
C LEU A 7 0.91 -19.76 -14.88
N SER A 8 1.31 -18.61 -14.34
CA SER A 8 1.83 -18.51 -12.97
C SER A 8 0.80 -19.02 -11.95
N VAL A 9 -0.44 -18.53 -12.04
CA VAL A 9 -1.54 -18.96 -11.15
C VAL A 9 -1.81 -20.47 -11.27
N VAL A 10 -1.76 -21.04 -12.48
CA VAL A 10 -1.93 -22.48 -12.69
C VAL A 10 -0.79 -23.25 -12.02
N TYR A 11 0.48 -22.86 -12.25
CA TYR A 11 1.61 -23.53 -11.63
C TYR A 11 1.60 -23.42 -10.10
N TYR A 12 1.17 -22.27 -9.58
CA TYR A 12 0.96 -22.08 -8.15
C TYR A 12 -0.05 -23.08 -7.59
N LYS A 13 -1.23 -23.20 -8.21
CA LYS A 13 -2.27 -24.14 -7.79
C LYS A 13 -1.83 -25.61 -7.87
N LEU A 14 -0.82 -25.90 -8.70
CA LEU A 14 -0.17 -27.21 -8.80
C LEU A 14 1.01 -27.40 -7.83
N ASN A 15 1.24 -26.46 -6.91
CA ASN A 15 2.39 -26.41 -6.00
C ASN A 15 3.77 -26.37 -6.71
N LYS A 16 3.81 -25.96 -7.98
CA LYS A 16 5.04 -25.80 -8.77
C LYS A 16 5.58 -24.38 -8.63
N TYR A 17 5.98 -24.01 -7.42
CA TYR A 17 6.33 -22.63 -7.07
C TYR A 17 7.50 -22.05 -7.87
N THR A 18 8.50 -22.85 -8.21
CA THR A 18 9.62 -22.40 -9.06
C THR A 18 9.16 -22.01 -10.47
N ASP A 19 8.22 -22.76 -11.03
CA ASP A 19 7.68 -22.46 -12.36
C ASP A 19 6.70 -21.30 -12.31
N ALA A 20 5.87 -21.22 -11.26
CA ALA A 20 5.01 -20.07 -11.00
C ALA A 20 5.83 -18.77 -10.93
N PHE A 21 6.92 -18.76 -10.15
CA PHE A 21 7.82 -17.62 -10.05
C PHE A 21 8.42 -17.21 -11.41
N LYS A 22 8.91 -18.17 -12.20
CA LYS A 22 9.41 -17.89 -13.56
C LYS A 22 8.34 -17.25 -14.43
N MET A 23 7.11 -17.76 -14.38
CA MET A 23 6.00 -17.22 -15.17
C MET A 23 5.60 -15.81 -14.70
N SER A 24 5.56 -15.53 -13.39
CA SER A 24 5.31 -14.17 -12.88
C SER A 24 6.38 -13.17 -13.31
N GLU A 25 7.66 -13.55 -13.29
CA GLU A 25 8.76 -12.70 -13.78
C GLU A 25 8.67 -12.45 -15.30
N MET A 26 8.26 -13.46 -16.08
CA MET A 26 7.99 -13.28 -17.51
C MET A 26 6.80 -12.33 -17.74
N ALA A 27 5.73 -12.46 -16.95
CA ALA A 27 4.59 -11.56 -17.01
C ALA A 27 5.02 -10.10 -16.74
N ARG A 28 5.88 -9.87 -15.73
CA ARG A 28 6.45 -8.55 -15.44
C ARG A 28 7.16 -7.94 -16.64
N LYS A 29 8.04 -8.70 -17.30
CA LYS A 29 8.76 -8.22 -18.49
C LYS A 29 7.79 -7.83 -19.61
N THR A 30 6.77 -8.65 -19.87
CA THR A 30 5.80 -8.35 -20.92
C THR A 30 4.95 -7.11 -20.63
N VAL A 31 4.57 -6.88 -19.37
CA VAL A 31 3.75 -5.72 -19.00
C VAL A 31 4.57 -4.43 -19.04
N VAL A 32 5.85 -4.46 -18.65
CA VAL A 32 6.75 -3.29 -18.69
C VAL A 32 7.13 -2.92 -20.14
N GLU A 33 7.27 -3.89 -21.04
CA GLU A 33 7.78 -3.65 -22.39
C GLU A 33 6.69 -3.39 -23.47
N TYR A 34 5.46 -3.88 -23.32
CA TYR A 34 4.54 -4.00 -24.48
C TYR A 34 3.08 -3.55 -24.30
N ILE A 35 2.66 -3.08 -23.12
CA ILE A 35 1.24 -2.79 -22.88
C ILE A 35 1.09 -1.35 -22.35
N PRO A 36 0.18 -0.51 -22.90
CA PRO A 36 -0.40 0.58 -22.10
C PRO A 36 -1.18 -0.11 -20.99
N SER A 37 -0.48 -0.41 -19.91
CA SER A 37 -0.89 -1.29 -18.84
C SER A 37 -2.28 -0.89 -18.33
N ASN A 38 -3.24 -1.81 -18.44
CA ASN A 38 -4.48 -1.64 -17.68
C ASN A 38 -4.09 -1.72 -16.19
N ASP A 39 -4.32 -0.63 -15.46
CA ASP A 39 -3.96 -0.49 -14.04
C ASP A 39 -4.43 -1.69 -13.19
N ASN A 40 -5.58 -2.30 -13.51
CA ASN A 40 -6.06 -3.51 -12.84
C ASN A 40 -5.14 -4.72 -13.03
N GLN A 41 -4.59 -4.92 -14.24
CA GLN A 41 -3.67 -6.03 -14.49
C GLN A 41 -2.35 -5.86 -13.73
N LEU A 42 -1.90 -4.61 -13.54
CA LEU A 42 -0.71 -4.32 -12.75
C LEU A 42 -0.93 -4.62 -11.26
N ILE A 43 -2.08 -4.25 -10.70
CA ILE A 43 -2.42 -4.57 -9.29
C ILE A 43 -2.30 -6.08 -9.06
N LEU A 44 -2.96 -6.86 -9.93
CA LEU A 44 -2.96 -8.31 -9.83
C LEU A 44 -1.56 -8.90 -10.04
N LEU A 45 -0.80 -8.41 -11.02
CA LEU A 45 0.57 -8.88 -11.26
C LEU A 45 1.49 -8.62 -10.05
N TYR A 46 1.45 -7.42 -9.48
CA TYR A 46 2.26 -7.09 -8.31
C TYR A 46 1.82 -7.89 -7.07
N ASN A 47 0.52 -8.14 -6.91
CA ASN A 47 0.03 -9.05 -5.87
C ASN A 47 0.57 -10.48 -6.06
N ASP A 48 0.46 -11.04 -7.27
CA ASP A 48 0.95 -12.40 -7.56
C ASP A 48 2.48 -12.49 -7.37
N LEU A 49 3.24 -11.47 -7.76
CA LEU A 49 4.69 -11.40 -7.51
C LEU A 49 5.00 -11.36 -6.02
N GLY A 50 4.27 -10.53 -5.25
CA GLY A 50 4.39 -10.48 -3.80
C GLY A 50 4.18 -11.84 -3.16
N GLU A 51 3.17 -12.58 -3.61
CA GLU A 51 2.89 -13.93 -3.13
C GLU A 51 4.02 -14.91 -3.45
N MET A 52 4.58 -14.84 -4.67
CA MET A 52 5.70 -15.71 -5.03
C MET A 52 6.95 -15.40 -4.21
N TYR A 53 7.21 -14.13 -3.90
CA TYR A 53 8.33 -13.76 -3.02
C TYR A 53 8.08 -14.15 -1.56
N TYR A 54 6.83 -14.07 -1.10
CA TYR A 54 6.43 -14.51 0.23
C TYR A 54 6.68 -16.01 0.43
N ILE A 55 6.26 -16.86 -0.51
CA ILE A 55 6.49 -18.31 -0.45
C ILE A 55 7.98 -18.66 -0.48
N ASN A 56 8.80 -17.84 -1.14
CA ASN A 56 10.25 -17.99 -1.15
C ASN A 56 10.94 -17.33 0.06
N HIS A 57 10.19 -16.97 1.11
CA HIS A 57 10.67 -16.33 2.34
C HIS A 57 11.40 -14.99 2.13
N LYS A 58 11.20 -14.34 0.99
CA LYS A 58 11.76 -13.02 0.66
C LYS A 58 10.76 -11.93 1.06
N TYR A 59 10.50 -11.80 2.35
CA TYR A 59 9.41 -10.98 2.89
C TYR A 59 9.53 -9.49 2.54
N ASP A 60 10.75 -8.92 2.55
CA ASP A 60 10.96 -7.51 2.20
C ASP A 60 10.55 -7.23 0.75
N ILE A 61 10.96 -8.12 -0.17
CA ILE A 61 10.63 -7.99 -1.60
C ILE A 61 9.13 -8.23 -1.83
N ALA A 62 8.53 -9.17 -1.08
CA ALA A 62 7.10 -9.41 -1.13
C ALA A 62 6.31 -8.15 -0.71
N LEU A 63 6.72 -7.52 0.39
CA LEU A 63 6.10 -6.30 0.90
C LEU A 63 6.19 -5.15 -0.11
N ASP A 64 7.34 -4.98 -0.76
CA ASP A 64 7.51 -3.94 -1.79
C ASP A 64 6.56 -4.16 -2.97
N ASN A 65 6.39 -5.41 -3.42
CA ASN A 65 5.44 -5.73 -4.49
C ASN A 65 4.00 -5.45 -4.06
N TYR A 66 3.58 -5.84 -2.86
CA TYR A 66 2.24 -5.52 -2.34
C TYR A 66 2.01 -4.01 -2.21
N LYS A 67 3.02 -3.24 -1.77
CA LYS A 67 2.94 -1.77 -1.72
C LYS A 67 2.77 -1.16 -3.12
N GLN A 68 3.41 -1.74 -4.15
CA GLN A 68 3.20 -1.29 -5.53
C GLN A 68 1.77 -1.59 -6.02
N ALA A 69 1.23 -2.77 -5.72
CA ALA A 69 -0.16 -3.10 -6.01
C ALA A 69 -1.13 -2.09 -5.36
N LEU A 70 -0.92 -1.75 -4.08
CA LEU A 70 -1.72 -0.75 -3.39
C LEU A 70 -1.57 0.66 -3.98
N ARG A 71 -0.35 1.08 -4.34
CA ARG A 71 -0.12 2.42 -4.90
C ARG A 71 -0.84 2.63 -6.23
N ILE A 72 -0.99 1.57 -7.02
CA ILE A 72 -1.77 1.60 -8.27
C ILE A 72 -3.25 1.51 -7.94
N GLY A 73 -3.65 0.54 -7.13
CA GLY A 73 -5.04 0.30 -6.76
C GLY A 73 -5.72 1.47 -6.10
N LEU A 74 -5.09 2.13 -5.14
CA LEU A 74 -5.65 3.28 -4.44
C LEU A 74 -5.84 4.53 -5.31
N LYS A 75 -5.28 4.56 -6.53
CA LYS A 75 -5.54 5.62 -7.52
C LYS A 75 -6.85 5.41 -8.27
N ILE A 76 -7.25 4.17 -8.48
CA ILE A 76 -8.31 3.81 -9.43
C ILE A 76 -9.46 3.01 -8.82
N LEU A 77 -9.28 2.42 -7.65
CA LEU A 77 -10.26 1.62 -6.92
C LEU A 77 -10.62 2.28 -5.58
N PRO A 78 -11.86 2.10 -5.09
CA PRO A 78 -12.21 2.35 -3.69
C PRO A 78 -11.31 1.57 -2.72
N ALA A 79 -11.01 2.15 -1.56
CA ALA A 79 -10.08 1.55 -0.60
C ALA A 79 -10.59 0.25 0.03
N ASP A 80 -11.90 0.00 -0.03
CA ASP A 80 -12.64 -1.19 0.42
C ASP A 80 -12.90 -2.20 -0.71
N ASN A 81 -12.30 -2.01 -1.88
CA ASN A 81 -12.39 -2.97 -2.97
C ASN A 81 -11.78 -4.33 -2.57
N ASP A 82 -12.44 -5.42 -2.95
CA ASP A 82 -12.02 -6.79 -2.63
C ASP A 82 -10.59 -7.11 -3.05
N GLU A 83 -10.13 -6.63 -4.22
CA GLU A 83 -8.75 -6.83 -4.69
C GLU A 83 -7.74 -6.20 -3.72
N LEU A 84 -8.04 -5.01 -3.20
CA LEU A 84 -7.17 -4.34 -2.22
C LEU A 84 -7.26 -4.99 -0.84
N ILE A 85 -8.43 -5.51 -0.46
CA ILE A 85 -8.59 -6.28 0.79
C ILE A 85 -7.65 -7.48 0.81
N PHE A 86 -7.49 -8.19 -0.30
CA PHE A 86 -6.51 -9.29 -0.39
C PHE A 86 -5.08 -8.79 -0.22
N VAL A 87 -4.70 -7.68 -0.87
CA VAL A 87 -3.35 -7.11 -0.73
C VAL A 87 -3.08 -6.70 0.72
N TYR A 88 -4.06 -6.11 1.41
CA TYR A 88 -3.91 -5.76 2.84
C TYR A 88 -3.68 -6.99 3.71
N LYS A 89 -4.47 -8.06 3.50
CA LYS A 89 -4.30 -9.33 4.23
C LYS A 89 -2.91 -9.94 4.02
N ASN A 90 -2.37 -9.84 2.81
CA ASN A 90 -1.04 -10.33 2.49
C ASN A 90 0.07 -9.52 3.19
N ILE A 91 -0.10 -8.19 3.30
CA ILE A 91 0.80 -7.33 4.08
C ILE A 91 0.70 -7.65 5.57
N ASP A 92 -0.51 -7.83 6.11
CA ASP A 92 -0.71 -8.26 7.50
C ASP A 92 -0.03 -9.60 7.77
N GLN A 93 -0.13 -10.55 6.83
CA GLN A 93 0.54 -11.85 6.95
C GLN A 93 2.06 -11.72 7.01
N ILE A 94 2.66 -10.81 6.22
CA ILE A 94 4.11 -10.52 6.33
C ILE A 94 4.45 -10.00 7.73
N TYR A 95 3.70 -9.03 8.24
CA TYR A 95 3.97 -8.48 9.57
C TYR A 95 3.74 -9.49 10.69
N PHE A 96 2.73 -10.34 10.55
CA PHE A 96 2.50 -11.47 11.44
C PHE A 96 3.68 -12.45 11.43
N MET A 97 4.20 -12.80 10.26
CA MET A 97 5.34 -13.70 10.14
C MET A 97 6.62 -13.09 10.74
N SER A 98 6.86 -11.80 10.49
CA SER A 98 7.98 -11.05 11.11
C SER A 98 7.88 -11.02 12.63
N LYS A 99 6.66 -10.91 13.17
CA LYS A 99 6.42 -10.97 14.62
C LYS A 99 6.71 -12.36 15.18
N ILE A 100 6.19 -13.43 14.57
CA ILE A 100 6.46 -14.82 15.00
C ILE A 100 7.96 -15.11 15.00
N THR A 101 8.69 -14.71 13.96
CA THR A 101 10.15 -14.95 13.92
C THR A 101 10.91 -14.24 15.04
N ASN A 102 10.34 -13.18 15.62
CA ASN A 102 10.96 -12.36 16.66
C ASN A 102 10.38 -12.61 18.06
N SER A 103 9.31 -13.41 18.21
CA SER A 103 8.64 -13.64 19.50
C SER A 103 8.27 -15.11 19.70
N THR A 104 8.58 -15.67 20.87
CA THR A 104 8.21 -17.05 21.26
C THR A 104 6.73 -17.24 21.59
N ASP A 105 5.91 -16.19 21.54
CA ASP A 105 4.49 -16.25 21.91
C ASP A 105 3.57 -16.31 20.68
N HIS A 106 2.80 -17.39 20.62
CA HIS A 106 2.07 -17.84 19.44
C HIS A 106 0.59 -17.42 19.39
N LEU A 107 0.18 -16.39 20.12
CA LEU A 107 -1.21 -15.95 20.13
C LEU A 107 -1.33 -14.45 19.85
N LEU A 108 -1.81 -14.10 18.67
CA LEU A 108 -2.56 -12.87 18.46
C LEU A 108 -3.61 -13.08 17.36
N GLU A 109 -4.81 -12.61 17.68
CA GLU A 109 -6.03 -12.75 16.91
C GLU A 109 -5.88 -12.22 15.47
N THR A 110 -6.44 -12.98 14.56
CA THR A 110 -6.73 -12.59 13.18
C THR A 110 -7.77 -11.47 13.18
N ASN A 111 -7.31 -10.21 13.19
CA ASN A 111 -8.15 -9.05 12.87
C ASN A 111 -7.56 -8.29 11.68
N CYS A 112 -8.45 -7.67 10.90
CA CYS A 112 -8.33 -7.34 9.47
C CYS A 112 -7.30 -6.26 9.12
N PHE A 113 -6.66 -5.59 10.07
CA PHE A 113 -5.58 -4.63 9.83
C PHE A 113 -4.73 -4.44 11.08
N THR A 114 -3.44 -4.78 11.02
CA THR A 114 -2.48 -4.40 12.07
C THR A 114 -2.18 -2.90 12.05
N SER A 115 -1.62 -2.36 13.14
CA SER A 115 -1.16 -0.97 13.19
C SER A 115 -0.16 -0.66 12.06
N LEU A 116 0.69 -1.65 11.72
CA LEU A 116 1.69 -1.57 10.64
C LEU A 116 1.08 -1.55 9.23
N THR A 117 -0.01 -2.28 8.99
CA THR A 117 -0.71 -2.21 7.70
C THR A 117 -1.41 -0.87 7.53
N TYR A 118 -2.05 -0.35 8.58
CA TYR A 118 -2.61 1.00 8.53
C TYR A 118 -1.53 2.07 8.31
N SER A 119 -0.36 1.95 8.95
CA SER A 119 0.73 2.90 8.69
C SER A 119 1.27 2.79 7.26
N THR A 120 1.35 1.58 6.70
CA THR A 120 1.74 1.37 5.30
C THR A 120 0.78 2.06 4.34
N ILE A 121 -0.53 1.93 4.56
CA ILE A 121 -1.54 2.60 3.74
C ILE A 121 -1.41 4.13 3.89
N ALA A 122 -1.16 4.62 5.11
CA ALA A 122 -0.94 6.04 5.37
C ALA A 122 0.28 6.58 4.62
N ASP A 123 1.40 5.84 4.63
CA ASP A 123 2.63 6.21 3.91
C ASP A 123 2.35 6.33 2.40
N ILE A 124 1.64 5.36 1.81
CA ILE A 124 1.25 5.40 0.40
C ILE A 124 0.41 6.63 0.08
N PHE A 125 -0.58 6.96 0.92
CA PHE A 125 -1.37 8.17 0.72
C PHE A 125 -0.55 9.46 0.88
N ASN A 126 0.42 9.49 1.79
CA ASN A 126 1.33 10.62 1.97
C ASN A 126 2.20 10.82 0.73
N GLU A 127 2.75 9.75 0.15
CA GLU A 127 3.49 9.78 -1.12
C GLU A 127 2.63 10.24 -2.30
N MET A 128 1.36 9.85 -2.30
CA MET A 128 0.35 10.33 -3.27
C MET A 128 -0.10 11.78 -3.00
N ASN A 129 0.49 12.46 -2.02
CA ASN A 129 0.13 13.81 -1.56
C ASN A 129 -1.33 13.92 -1.06
N ASN A 130 -1.96 12.80 -0.72
CA ASN A 130 -3.29 12.75 -0.12
C ASN A 130 -3.16 12.76 1.42
N TYR A 131 -2.74 13.89 1.96
CA TYR A 131 -2.43 14.03 3.39
C TYR A 131 -3.65 13.86 4.30
N GLY A 132 -4.86 14.15 3.79
CA GLY A 132 -6.11 13.93 4.53
C GLY A 132 -6.36 12.45 4.78
N LYS A 133 -6.28 11.62 3.73
CA LYS A 133 -6.39 10.16 3.90
C LYS A 133 -5.21 9.61 4.71
N ALA A 134 -3.98 10.05 4.45
CA ALA A 134 -2.82 9.64 5.22
C ALA A 134 -3.01 9.89 6.73
N LEU A 135 -3.55 11.05 7.11
CA LEU A 135 -3.85 11.38 8.50
C LEU A 135 -4.84 10.40 9.14
N VAL A 136 -5.94 10.08 8.44
CA VAL A 136 -6.95 9.11 8.91
C VAL A 136 -6.31 7.73 9.14
N TYR A 137 -5.49 7.26 8.22
CA TYR A 137 -4.85 5.96 8.35
C TYR A 137 -3.77 5.92 9.46
N TYR A 138 -3.00 6.98 9.68
CA TYR A 138 -2.14 7.05 10.86
C TYR A 138 -2.92 7.09 12.18
N GLN A 139 -4.12 7.70 12.21
CA GLN A 139 -5.01 7.64 13.38
C GLN A 139 -5.48 6.22 13.64
N ASN A 140 -5.87 5.47 12.60
CA ASN A 140 -6.25 4.06 12.73
C ASN A 140 -5.08 3.21 13.23
N ALA A 141 -3.86 3.42 12.70
CA ALA A 141 -2.64 2.77 13.19
C ALA A 141 -2.40 3.04 14.68
N TYR A 142 -2.49 4.31 15.08
CA TYR A 142 -2.36 4.75 16.46
C TYR A 142 -3.39 4.11 17.39
N HIS A 143 -4.67 4.13 17.03
CA HIS A 143 -5.74 3.54 17.84
C HIS A 143 -5.59 2.03 17.98
N THR A 144 -5.13 1.35 16.92
CA THR A 144 -4.87 -0.09 16.95
C THR A 144 -3.72 -0.42 17.89
N GLU A 145 -2.61 0.31 17.80
CA GLU A 145 -1.44 0.11 18.67
C GLU A 145 -1.75 0.40 20.15
N MET A 146 -2.53 1.44 20.44
CA MET A 146 -2.97 1.77 21.81
C MET A 146 -3.84 0.69 22.46
N ARG A 147 -4.50 -0.17 21.66
CA ARG A 147 -5.30 -1.30 22.15
C ARG A 147 -4.46 -2.56 22.38
N MET A 148 -3.21 -2.61 21.92
CA MET A 148 -2.32 -3.74 22.15
C MET A 148 -1.82 -3.78 23.59
N THR A 149 -1.55 -4.98 24.10
CA THR A 149 -1.06 -5.21 25.47
C THR A 149 0.24 -6.04 25.46
N PRO A 150 1.39 -5.46 25.85
CA PRO A 150 1.62 -4.03 26.09
C PRO A 150 1.65 -3.24 24.77
N PRO A 151 1.31 -1.94 24.80
CA PRO A 151 1.39 -1.09 23.62
C PRO A 151 2.84 -0.78 23.23
N ASN A 152 3.15 -0.74 21.93
CA ASN A 152 4.46 -0.30 21.46
C ASN A 152 4.57 1.25 21.49
N LEU A 153 5.28 1.77 22.49
CA LEU A 153 5.44 3.21 22.70
C LEU A 153 6.24 3.90 21.59
N GLU A 154 7.12 3.20 20.88
CA GLU A 154 7.88 3.76 19.76
C GLU A 154 6.98 3.98 18.56
N HIS A 155 6.17 2.98 18.21
CA HIS A 155 5.14 3.11 17.16
C HIS A 155 4.18 4.26 17.47
N ILE A 156 3.67 4.34 18.69
CA ILE A 156 2.77 5.42 19.15
C ILE A 156 3.39 6.80 18.93
N LYS A 157 4.68 6.97 19.30
CA LYS A 157 5.41 8.24 19.08
C LYS A 157 5.55 8.54 17.58
N ALA A 158 5.94 7.55 16.77
CA ALA A 158 6.08 7.70 15.34
C ALA A 158 4.75 8.11 14.67
N TYR A 159 3.65 7.45 15.01
CA TYR A 159 2.32 7.78 14.46
C TYR A 159 1.88 9.20 14.85
N LYS A 160 2.10 9.65 16.09
CA LYS A 160 1.83 11.04 16.50
C LYS A 160 2.63 12.05 15.69
N ASN A 161 3.92 11.80 15.48
CA ASN A 161 4.80 12.68 14.68
C ASN A 161 4.34 12.75 13.22
N ASN A 162 3.99 11.60 12.63
CA ASN A 162 3.49 11.53 11.27
C ASN A 162 2.15 12.25 11.12
N MET A 163 1.22 12.08 12.07
CA MET A 163 -0.05 12.82 12.10
C MET A 163 0.17 14.34 12.16
N ASN A 164 1.09 14.82 12.99
CA ASN A 164 1.42 16.25 13.06
C ASN A 164 1.99 16.76 11.73
N THR A 165 2.87 15.98 11.11
CA THR A 165 3.40 16.27 9.76
C THR A 165 2.28 16.35 8.73
N MET A 166 1.32 15.41 8.74
CA MET A 166 0.20 15.42 7.80
C MET A 166 -0.72 16.61 8.00
N LYS A 167 -0.99 17.02 9.25
CA LYS A 167 -1.76 18.24 9.56
C LYS A 167 -1.08 19.49 8.99
N ASN A 168 0.23 19.61 9.17
CA ASN A 168 1.01 20.74 8.64
C ASN A 168 0.98 20.78 7.11
N LYS A 169 1.21 19.65 6.44
CA LYS A 169 1.12 19.55 4.97
C LYS A 169 -0.29 19.90 4.46
N THR A 170 -1.34 19.39 5.12
CA THR A 170 -2.73 19.69 4.75
C THR A 170 -3.04 21.19 4.85
N SER A 171 -2.61 21.83 5.93
CA SER A 171 -2.76 23.28 6.12
C SER A 171 -2.00 24.08 5.07
N TYR A 172 -0.75 23.70 4.78
CA TYR A 172 0.08 24.35 3.76
C TYR A 172 -0.55 24.30 2.36
N PHE A 173 -1.01 23.12 1.91
CA PHE A 173 -1.63 22.98 0.60
C PHE A 173 -2.96 23.73 0.49
N SER A 174 -3.76 23.74 1.56
CA SER A 174 -5.00 24.51 1.60
C SER A 174 -4.73 26.01 1.42
N ARG A 175 -3.72 26.55 2.13
CA ARG A 175 -3.29 27.95 1.98
C ARG A 175 -2.78 28.26 0.58
N LYS A 176 -1.93 27.40 0.02
CA LYS A 176 -1.38 27.56 -1.34
C LYS A 176 -2.49 27.64 -2.39
N LYS A 177 -3.53 26.79 -2.28
CA LYS A 177 -4.68 26.80 -3.20
C LYS A 177 -5.48 28.10 -3.11
N ILE A 178 -5.67 28.64 -1.91
CA ILE A 178 -6.34 29.93 -1.70
C ILE A 178 -5.54 31.07 -2.36
N ILE A 179 -4.22 31.12 -2.14
CA ILE A 179 -3.35 32.15 -2.74
C ILE A 179 -3.41 32.08 -4.27
N GLN A 180 -3.33 30.87 -4.84
CA GLN A 180 -3.41 30.69 -6.30
C GLN A 180 -4.74 31.20 -6.85
N LEU A 181 -5.86 30.90 -6.17
CA LEU A 181 -7.18 31.37 -6.56
C LEU A 181 -7.26 32.90 -6.50
N MET A 182 -6.72 33.52 -5.44
CA MET A 182 -6.66 34.98 -5.33
C MET A 182 -5.86 35.60 -6.48
N TYR A 183 -4.73 35.00 -6.86
CA TYR A 183 -3.92 35.48 -7.99
C TYR A 183 -4.67 35.36 -9.32
N THR A 184 -5.34 34.22 -9.57
CA THR A 184 -6.14 34.04 -10.78
C THR A 184 -7.30 35.04 -10.88
N ILE A 185 -7.96 35.34 -9.75
CA ILE A 185 -9.01 36.37 -9.70
C ILE A 185 -8.42 37.76 -9.99
N TYR A 186 -7.27 38.09 -9.42
CA TYR A 186 -6.58 39.36 -9.67
C TYR A 186 -6.24 39.53 -11.16
N GLU A 187 -5.60 38.55 -11.78
CA GLU A 187 -5.27 38.57 -13.21
C GLU A 187 -6.53 38.77 -14.09
N TYR A 188 -7.61 38.05 -13.77
CA TYR A 188 -8.87 38.18 -14.50
C TYR A 188 -9.49 39.58 -14.37
N LEU A 189 -9.45 40.19 -13.18
CA LEU A 189 -10.08 41.48 -12.93
C LEU A 189 -9.27 42.67 -13.48
N PHE A 190 -7.95 42.57 -13.52
CA PHE A 190 -7.08 43.72 -13.79
C PHE A 190 -6.31 43.65 -15.11
N ASN A 191 -6.17 42.48 -15.73
CA ASN A 191 -5.38 42.31 -16.97
C ASN A 191 -6.20 41.91 -18.21
N ALA A 192 -7.54 41.84 -18.12
CA ALA A 192 -8.43 41.50 -19.24
C ALA A 192 -8.96 42.71 -20.04
N GLY A 193 -8.24 43.83 -20.04
CA GLY A 193 -8.57 45.07 -20.76
C GLY A 193 -7.97 45.13 -22.17
#